data_AF-A0A9R1WNA7-F1
#
_entry.id   AF-A0A9R1WNA7-F1
#
_cell.length_a   1.000
_cell.length_b   1.000
_cell.length_c   1.000
_cell.angle_alpha   90.00
_cell.angle_beta   90.00
_cell.angle_gamma   90.00
#
_symmetry.space_group_name_H-M   'P 1'
#
loop_
_entity.id
_entity.type
_entity.pdbx_description
1 polymer ?
#
loop_
_entity_poly.entity_id
_entity_poly.type
_entity_poly.pdbx_seq_one_letter_code
_entity_poly.pdbx_strand_id
1 'polypeptide(L)'
;MWHLRGLYATILITYVALRSVYIIRRVRYDSLLIKTLDRSMASSSSCFSSKRQDELQPDHPCDCDLPSRVKTSRTPDNPGRKFRVCQNSLNGKSPRCKFWQWLDEDEGRKDGRGHYRMKAEESCNLTLKICTLENEISICRMKIEEEKNRNKQELDKVNWKLFTHRLALIFLFLLYVKMLF
;
A
#
# COMPACT_ATOMS: atom_id res chain seq x y z
N MET A 1 -12.54 -25.23 58.26
CA MET A 1 -12.99 -25.68 56.92
C MET A 1 -13.71 -24.59 56.10
N TRP A 2 -14.49 -23.68 56.70
CA TRP A 2 -15.25 -22.64 55.97
C TRP A 2 -14.38 -21.51 55.37
N HIS A 3 -13.29 -21.12 56.02
CA HIS A 3 -12.40 -20.07 55.52
C HIS A 3 -11.63 -20.42 54.24
N LEU A 4 -11.23 -21.70 54.05
CA LEU A 4 -10.54 -22.13 52.82
C LEU A 4 -11.47 -22.08 51.60
N ARG A 5 -12.77 -22.36 51.77
CA ARG A 5 -13.75 -22.32 50.68
C ARG A 5 -14.03 -20.89 50.21
N GLY A 6 -14.05 -19.92 51.13
CA GLY A 6 -14.20 -18.49 50.79
C GLY A 6 -13.00 -17.91 50.03
N LEU A 7 -11.79 -18.31 50.40
CA LEU A 7 -10.55 -17.93 49.70
C LEU A 7 -10.48 -18.51 48.29
N TYR A 8 -10.88 -19.78 48.11
CA TYR A 8 -10.87 -20.40 46.78
C TYR A 8 -11.89 -19.74 45.83
N ALA A 9 -13.07 -19.38 46.34
CA ALA A 9 -14.09 -18.69 45.56
C ALA A 9 -13.64 -17.28 45.11
N THR A 10 -12.99 -16.53 46.00
CA THR A 10 -12.47 -15.18 45.68
C THR A 10 -11.32 -15.22 44.68
N ILE A 11 -10.41 -16.19 44.78
CA ILE A 11 -9.34 -16.42 43.79
C ILE A 11 -9.91 -16.80 42.43
N LEU A 12 -10.94 -17.64 42.39
CA LEU A 12 -11.57 -18.05 41.14
C LEU A 12 -12.31 -16.89 40.45
N ILE A 13 -13.03 -16.07 41.23
CA ILE A 13 -13.74 -14.88 40.72
C ILE A 13 -12.74 -13.86 40.16
N THR A 14 -11.66 -13.58 40.89
CA THR A 14 -10.63 -12.64 40.44
C THR A 14 -9.89 -13.15 39.22
N TYR A 15 -9.57 -14.44 39.14
CA TYR A 15 -8.98 -15.06 37.95
C TYR A 15 -9.90 -14.97 36.72
N VAL A 16 -11.19 -15.27 36.87
CA VAL A 16 -12.18 -15.16 35.77
C VAL A 16 -12.32 -13.71 35.32
N ALA A 17 -12.36 -12.75 36.25
CA ALA A 17 -12.44 -11.33 35.93
C ALA A 17 -11.19 -10.85 35.15
N LEU A 18 -9.99 -11.19 35.63
CA LEU A 18 -8.72 -10.82 34.99
C LEU A 18 -8.59 -11.43 33.58
N ARG A 19 -8.96 -12.70 33.43
CA ARG A 19 -8.96 -13.38 32.14
C ARG A 19 -9.95 -12.76 31.16
N SER A 20 -11.13 -12.35 31.63
CA SER A 20 -12.14 -11.67 30.81
C SER A 20 -11.63 -10.32 30.31
N VAL A 21 -11.01 -9.52 31.20
CA VAL A 21 -10.41 -8.22 30.83
C VAL A 21 -9.28 -8.37 29.81
N TYR A 22 -8.44 -9.41 29.98
CA TYR A 22 -7.36 -9.70 29.04
C TYR A 22 -7.89 -10.04 27.64
N ILE A 23 -8.91 -10.90 27.55
CA ILE A 23 -9.53 -11.28 26.27
C ILE A 23 -10.14 -10.05 25.57
N ILE A 24 -10.88 -9.22 26.30
CA ILE A 24 -11.51 -8.01 25.74
C ILE A 24 -10.45 -7.03 25.21
N ARG A 25 -9.35 -6.83 25.95
CA ARG A 25 -8.25 -5.97 25.51
C ARG A 25 -7.58 -6.50 24.24
N ARG A 26 -7.32 -7.81 24.17
CA ARG A 26 -6.69 -8.44 23.00
C ARG A 26 -7.53 -8.28 21.73
N VAL A 27 -8.83 -8.55 21.80
CA VAL A 27 -9.76 -8.38 20.66
C VAL A 27 -9.79 -6.93 20.16
N ARG A 28 -9.72 -5.94 21.06
CA ARG A 28 -9.69 -4.53 20.69
C ARG A 28 -8.40 -4.12 19.97
N TYR A 29 -7.25 -4.64 20.41
CA TYR A 29 -5.96 -4.40 19.74
C TYR A 29 -5.93 -4.97 18.32
N ASP A 30 -6.37 -6.22 18.15
CA ASP A 30 -6.39 -6.88 16.85
C ASP A 30 -7.29 -6.13 15.85
N SER A 31 -8.45 -5.62 16.31
CA SER A 31 -9.35 -4.79 15.47
C SER A 31 -8.73 -3.45 15.05
N LEU A 32 -7.95 -2.81 15.93
CA LEU A 32 -7.29 -1.54 15.62
C LEU A 32 -6.16 -1.72 14.61
N LEU A 33 -5.40 -2.81 14.75
CA LEU A 33 -4.30 -3.15 13.86
C LEU A 33 -4.80 -3.40 12.43
N ILE A 34 -5.88 -4.17 12.28
CA ILE A 34 -6.51 -4.47 10.98
C ILE A 34 -6.94 -3.18 10.27
N LYS A 35 -7.62 -2.26 10.98
CA LYS A 35 -8.06 -0.96 10.41
C LYS A 35 -6.91 -0.07 9.96
N THR A 36 -5.75 -0.19 10.60
CA THR A 36 -4.57 0.63 10.27
C THR A 36 -3.89 0.13 9.00
N LEU A 37 -3.90 -1.19 8.77
CA LEU A 37 -3.34 -1.79 7.56
C LEU A 37 -4.16 -1.44 6.30
N ASP A 38 -5.49 -1.48 6.37
CA ASP A 38 -6.36 -1.10 5.24
C ASP A 38 -6.15 0.35 4.77
N ARG A 39 -5.87 1.27 5.71
CA ARG A 39 -5.65 2.70 5.42
C ARG A 39 -4.35 2.96 4.65
N SER A 40 -3.34 2.10 4.83
CA SER A 40 -2.04 2.24 4.16
C SER A 40 -2.09 1.88 2.68
N MET A 41 -2.94 0.91 2.30
CA MET A 41 -3.05 0.43 0.91
C MET A 41 -3.81 1.40 -0.01
N ALA A 42 -4.62 2.30 0.54
CA ALA A 42 -5.42 3.26 -0.23
C ALA A 42 -4.66 4.53 -0.68
N SER A 43 -3.43 4.75 -0.21
CA SER A 43 -2.71 6.03 -0.42
C SER A 43 -1.65 6.01 -1.54
N SER A 44 -1.52 4.93 -2.30
CA SER A 44 -0.42 4.77 -3.29
C SER A 44 -0.86 4.92 -4.75
N SER A 45 -1.74 5.87 -5.05
CA SER A 45 -2.13 6.21 -6.43
C SER A 45 -1.75 7.66 -6.76
N SER A 46 -0.46 7.91 -7.02
CA SER A 46 -0.01 9.17 -7.63
C SER A 46 0.37 8.95 -9.09
N CYS A 47 -0.46 9.48 -9.98
CA CYS A 47 -0.25 9.53 -11.42
C CYS A 47 0.94 10.47 -11.73
N PHE A 48 1.97 9.99 -12.41
CA PHE A 48 3.07 10.82 -12.88
C PHE A 48 2.57 11.84 -13.90
N SER A 49 2.52 13.12 -13.51
CA SER A 49 2.16 14.24 -14.38
C SER A 49 3.44 14.80 -15.02
N SER A 50 3.62 14.59 -16.32
CA SER A 50 4.76 15.14 -17.08
C SER A 50 4.48 16.60 -17.46
N LYS A 51 5.21 17.57 -16.86
CA LYS A 51 5.22 18.98 -17.30
C LYS A 51 6.61 19.64 -17.23
N ARG A 52 7.15 19.88 -18.44
CA ARG A 52 7.96 21.01 -18.97
C ARG A 52 9.31 21.42 -18.33
N GLN A 53 10.38 21.09 -19.08
CA GLN A 53 11.35 22.00 -19.73
C GLN A 53 12.05 23.08 -18.88
N ASP A 54 13.13 22.71 -18.19
CA ASP A 54 14.47 23.36 -18.25
C ASP A 54 15.48 22.49 -17.46
N GLU A 55 15.42 21.17 -17.70
CA GLU A 55 15.99 20.20 -16.78
C GLU A 55 17.50 20.08 -17.00
N LEU A 56 18.23 20.34 -15.92
CA LEU A 56 19.63 19.94 -15.81
C LEU A 56 19.73 18.44 -16.02
N GLN A 57 20.64 17.97 -16.86
CA GLN A 57 20.83 16.55 -17.14
C GLN A 57 22.09 16.07 -16.40
N PRO A 58 21.98 15.65 -15.12
CA PRO A 58 23.12 15.14 -14.35
C PRO A 58 23.76 13.90 -14.99
N ASP A 59 22.95 13.06 -15.64
CA ASP A 59 23.40 11.80 -16.24
C ASP A 59 24.04 11.98 -17.63
N HIS A 60 24.09 13.21 -18.16
CA HIS A 60 24.65 13.54 -19.47
C HIS A 60 25.60 14.75 -19.38
N PRO A 61 26.86 14.53 -18.93
CA PRO A 61 27.85 15.59 -18.78
C PRO A 61 28.38 16.13 -20.13
N CYS A 62 28.89 17.36 -20.12
CA CYS A 62 29.69 17.94 -21.22
C CYS A 62 31.10 17.32 -21.28
N ASP A 63 31.89 17.73 -22.28
CA ASP A 63 33.35 17.51 -22.36
C ASP A 63 34.17 18.10 -21.18
N CYS A 64 33.49 18.71 -20.22
CA CYS A 64 34.04 19.36 -19.04
C CYS A 64 33.51 18.76 -17.73
N ASP A 65 32.87 17.59 -17.80
CA ASP A 65 32.29 16.83 -16.70
C ASP A 65 31.21 17.56 -15.88
N LEU A 66 30.75 18.72 -16.37
CA LEU A 66 29.63 19.46 -15.80
C LEU A 66 28.30 19.01 -16.44
N PRO A 67 27.20 19.02 -15.68
CA PRO A 67 25.91 18.61 -16.21
C PRO A 67 25.46 19.51 -17.37
N SER A 68 24.97 18.89 -18.45
CA SER A 68 24.45 19.62 -19.59
C SER A 68 23.03 20.15 -19.33
N ARG A 69 22.60 21.12 -20.13
CA ARG A 69 21.27 21.74 -20.04
C ARG A 69 20.56 21.67 -21.37
N VAL A 70 19.27 21.34 -21.33
CA VAL A 70 18.42 21.25 -22.53
C VAL A 70 17.84 22.63 -22.88
N LYS A 71 17.93 23.00 -24.15
CA LYS A 71 17.33 24.21 -24.72
C LYS A 71 16.53 23.88 -25.96
N THR A 72 15.57 24.75 -26.27
CA THR A 72 14.76 24.68 -27.49
C THR A 72 15.26 25.72 -28.49
N SER A 73 15.54 25.26 -29.70
CA SER A 73 15.95 26.08 -30.83
C SER A 73 14.82 27.00 -31.27
N ARG A 74 15.18 28.26 -31.52
CA ARG A 74 14.29 29.32 -32.01
C ARG A 74 14.71 29.80 -33.40
N THR A 75 15.67 29.13 -34.03
CA THR A 75 16.15 29.51 -35.36
C THR A 75 15.09 29.16 -36.42
N PRO A 76 14.90 30.00 -37.45
CA PRO A 76 13.95 29.72 -38.53
C PRO A 76 14.17 28.37 -39.23
N ASP A 77 15.43 27.94 -39.32
CA ASP A 77 15.79 26.67 -39.96
C ASP A 77 15.49 25.43 -39.09
N ASN A 78 15.38 25.61 -37.77
CA ASN A 78 15.22 24.52 -36.81
C ASN A 78 14.26 24.92 -35.67
N PRO A 79 13.02 25.34 -35.96
CA PRO A 79 12.12 25.84 -34.94
C PRO A 79 11.65 24.69 -34.04
N GLY A 80 11.75 24.87 -32.72
CA GLY A 80 11.22 23.91 -31.74
C GLY A 80 12.09 22.67 -31.49
N ARG A 81 13.16 22.43 -32.26
CA ARG A 81 14.11 21.33 -32.03
C ARG A 81 14.85 21.53 -30.70
N LYS A 82 15.08 20.46 -29.93
CA LYS A 82 15.79 20.57 -28.64
C LYS A 82 17.25 20.14 -28.77
N PHE A 83 18.13 20.86 -28.08
CA PHE A 83 19.56 20.59 -28.06
C PHE A 83 20.10 20.71 -26.63
N ARG A 84 21.19 20.01 -26.32
CA ARG A 84 21.91 20.15 -25.05
C ARG A 84 23.15 21.02 -25.22
N VAL A 85 23.45 21.81 -24.20
CA VAL A 85 24.66 22.65 -24.11
C VAL A 85 25.29 22.58 -22.74
N CYS A 86 26.59 22.81 -22.68
CA CYS A 86 27.27 23.01 -21.41
C CYS A 86 26.82 24.32 -20.72
N GLN A 87 26.64 24.28 -19.40
CA GLN A 87 26.40 25.49 -18.59
C GLN A 87 27.54 26.49 -18.64
N ASN A 88 28.79 26.02 -18.62
CA ASN A 88 29.96 26.90 -18.67
C ASN A 88 30.07 27.64 -20.02
N SER A 89 29.45 27.12 -21.09
CA SER A 89 29.33 27.81 -22.38
C SER A 89 28.50 29.11 -22.27
N LEU A 90 27.53 29.13 -21.36
CA LEU A 90 26.58 30.23 -21.17
C LEU A 90 27.06 31.29 -20.17
N ASN A 91 27.96 30.92 -19.27
CA ASN A 91 28.31 31.72 -18.08
C ASN A 91 29.43 32.75 -18.32
N GLY A 92 29.87 32.96 -19.57
CA GLY A 92 30.79 34.04 -19.95
C GLY A 92 32.25 33.90 -19.48
N LYS A 93 32.55 32.95 -18.58
CA LYS A 93 33.90 32.68 -18.04
C LYS A 93 34.75 31.89 -19.04
N SER A 94 36.04 32.20 -19.11
CA SER A 94 37.02 31.50 -19.96
C SER A 94 37.73 30.39 -19.17
N PRO A 95 38.00 29.20 -19.73
CA PRO A 95 37.68 28.73 -21.08
C PRO A 95 36.23 28.23 -21.22
N ARG A 96 35.59 28.54 -22.34
CA ARG A 96 34.20 28.10 -22.63
C ARG A 96 34.20 26.67 -23.19
N CYS A 97 33.38 25.81 -22.62
CA CYS A 97 33.10 24.50 -23.21
C CYS A 97 32.24 24.67 -24.47
N LYS A 98 32.63 24.01 -25.56
CA LYS A 98 31.95 24.06 -26.87
C LYS A 98 30.95 22.93 -27.08
N PHE A 99 30.71 22.12 -26.05
CA PHE A 99 29.77 21.00 -26.11
C PHE A 99 28.38 21.47 -26.52
N TRP A 100 27.90 20.88 -27.62
CA TRP A 100 26.57 21.09 -28.18
C TRP A 100 26.14 19.82 -28.90
N GLN A 101 24.90 19.37 -28.67
CA GLN A 101 24.37 18.19 -29.36
C GLN A 101 22.85 18.25 -29.48
N TRP A 102 22.34 17.80 -30.62
CA TRP A 102 20.92 17.59 -30.86
C TRP A 102 20.38 16.45 -30.00
N LEU A 103 19.21 16.63 -29.38
CA LEU A 103 18.58 15.56 -28.59
C LEU A 103 17.91 14.50 -29.47
N ASP A 104 17.52 14.85 -30.68
CA ASP A 104 16.97 13.95 -31.69
C ASP A 104 18.05 13.07 -32.35
N GLU A 105 19.33 13.44 -32.29
CA GLU A 105 20.42 12.60 -32.81
C GLU A 105 20.76 11.43 -31.88
N ASP A 106 20.54 11.55 -30.57
CA ASP A 106 20.63 10.40 -29.64
C ASP A 106 19.49 9.41 -29.87
N GLU A 107 18.33 9.89 -30.35
CA GLU A 107 17.24 9.02 -30.83
C GLU A 107 17.55 8.40 -32.21
N GLY A 108 18.59 8.88 -32.90
CA GLY A 108 18.89 8.57 -34.31
C GLY A 108 19.99 7.52 -34.57
N ARG A 109 20.69 7.01 -33.55
CA ARG A 109 21.70 5.93 -33.73
C ARG A 109 21.23 4.51 -33.38
N LYS A 110 19.92 4.31 -33.26
CA LYS A 110 19.26 3.01 -33.35
C LYS A 110 17.93 3.19 -34.10
N ASP A 111 17.95 2.91 -35.40
CA ASP A 111 16.80 2.43 -36.19
C ASP A 111 15.42 2.51 -35.49
N GLY A 112 14.87 3.73 -35.46
CA GLY A 112 13.68 4.13 -34.69
C GLY A 112 12.35 3.44 -35.04
N ARG A 113 12.35 2.43 -35.92
CA ARG A 113 11.20 1.55 -36.17
C ARG A 113 11.12 0.37 -35.18
N GLY A 114 12.23 -0.04 -34.58
CA GLY A 114 12.27 -1.15 -33.62
C GLY A 114 11.96 -0.73 -32.19
N HIS A 115 12.48 0.43 -31.75
CA HIS A 115 12.37 0.88 -30.36
C HIS A 115 10.94 1.26 -29.96
N TYR A 116 10.20 1.95 -30.83
CA TYR A 116 8.80 2.31 -30.55
C TYR A 116 7.89 1.07 -30.51
N ARG A 117 8.16 0.07 -31.36
CA ARG A 117 7.42 -1.19 -31.39
C ARG A 117 7.72 -2.08 -30.17
N MET A 118 8.98 -2.23 -29.77
CA MET A 118 9.31 -2.96 -28.52
C MET A 118 8.73 -2.27 -27.29
N LYS A 119 8.76 -0.93 -27.20
CA LYS A 119 8.14 -0.18 -26.10
C LYS A 119 6.61 -0.32 -26.09
N ALA A 120 5.96 -0.39 -27.24
CA ALA A 120 4.52 -0.63 -27.35
C ALA A 120 4.15 -2.08 -26.98
N GLU A 121 4.92 -3.08 -27.42
CA GLU A 121 4.73 -4.49 -27.06
C GLU A 121 4.97 -4.72 -25.56
N GLU A 122 5.99 -4.09 -24.98
CA GLU A 122 6.26 -4.10 -23.53
C GLU A 122 5.15 -3.38 -22.75
N SER A 123 4.66 -2.24 -23.23
CA SER A 123 3.52 -1.55 -22.64
C SER A 123 2.25 -2.41 -22.64
N CYS A 124 1.95 -3.11 -23.74
CA CYS A 124 0.83 -4.03 -23.81
C CYS A 124 1.01 -5.23 -22.87
N ASN A 125 2.22 -5.79 -22.78
CA ASN A 125 2.54 -6.88 -21.87
C ASN A 125 2.39 -6.48 -20.40
N LEU A 126 2.89 -5.30 -20.02
CA LEU A 126 2.71 -4.74 -18.68
C LEU A 126 1.24 -4.47 -18.39
N THR A 127 0.50 -3.88 -19.33
CA THR A 127 -0.94 -3.60 -19.16
C THR A 127 -1.71 -4.90 -18.93
N LEU A 128 -1.39 -5.96 -19.68
CA LEU A 128 -2.00 -7.28 -19.49
C LEU A 128 -1.68 -7.85 -18.10
N LYS A 129 -0.41 -7.80 -17.68
CA LYS A 129 0.00 -8.26 -16.34
C LYS A 129 -0.70 -7.49 -15.22
N ILE A 130 -0.86 -6.18 -15.37
CA ILE A 130 -1.59 -5.34 -14.41
C ILE A 130 -3.05 -5.82 -14.33
N CYS A 131 -3.74 -5.96 -15.46
CA CYS A 131 -5.11 -6.49 -15.49
C CYS A 131 -5.21 -7.89 -14.86
N THR A 132 -4.26 -8.79 -15.13
CA THR A 132 -4.24 -10.13 -14.53
C THR A 132 -4.08 -10.06 -13.01
N LEU A 133 -3.12 -9.28 -12.52
CA LEU A 133 -2.90 -9.11 -11.08
C LEU A 133 -4.10 -8.44 -10.42
N GLU A 134 -4.71 -7.43 -11.04
CA GLU A 134 -5.91 -6.78 -10.52
C GLU A 134 -7.07 -7.76 -10.36
N ASN A 135 -7.25 -8.66 -11.35
CA ASN A 135 -8.24 -9.72 -11.29
C ASN A 135 -7.93 -10.73 -10.18
N GLU A 136 -6.68 -11.17 -10.06
CA GLU A 136 -6.24 -12.07 -8.97
C GLU A 136 -6.48 -11.45 -7.59
N ILE A 137 -6.11 -10.18 -7.40
CA ILE A 137 -6.35 -9.48 -6.13
C ILE A 137 -7.86 -9.35 -5.88
N SER A 138 -8.68 -9.13 -6.91
CA SER A 138 -10.14 -9.13 -6.80
C SER A 138 -10.67 -10.47 -6.28
N ILE A 139 -10.21 -11.58 -6.87
CA ILE A 139 -10.60 -12.94 -6.47
C ILE A 139 -10.15 -13.22 -5.02
N CYS A 140 -8.92 -12.85 -4.66
CA CYS A 140 -8.40 -13.00 -3.30
C CYS A 140 -9.26 -12.24 -2.28
N ARG A 141 -9.65 -10.99 -2.59
CA ARG A 141 -10.54 -10.20 -1.73
C ARG A 141 -11.90 -10.87 -1.53
N MET A 142 -12.49 -11.41 -2.59
CA MET A 142 -13.77 -12.14 -2.48
C MET A 142 -13.65 -13.36 -1.57
N LYS A 143 -12.59 -14.17 -1.70
CA LYS A 143 -12.36 -15.34 -0.86
C LYS A 143 -12.20 -14.99 0.62
N ILE A 144 -11.46 -13.91 0.91
CA ILE A 144 -11.28 -13.42 2.28
C ILE A 144 -12.63 -12.99 2.89
N GLU A 145 -13.45 -12.26 2.14
CA GLU A 145 -14.76 -11.82 2.64
C GLU A 145 -15.72 -13.01 2.83
N GLU A 146 -15.65 -14.01 1.96
CA GLU A 146 -16.42 -15.25 2.10
C GLU A 146 -16.02 -16.03 3.36
N GLU A 147 -14.72 -16.22 3.61
CA GLU A 147 -14.21 -16.85 4.83
C GLU A 147 -14.60 -16.08 6.09
N LYS A 148 -14.50 -14.74 6.04
CA LYS A 148 -14.92 -13.87 7.13
C LYS A 148 -16.41 -14.02 7.43
N ASN A 149 -17.25 -14.11 6.41
CA ASN A 149 -18.69 -14.34 6.57
C ASN A 149 -19.00 -15.72 7.14
N ARG A 150 -18.30 -16.77 6.70
CA ARG A 150 -18.39 -18.11 7.30
C ARG A 150 -18.01 -18.10 8.78
N ASN A 151 -16.86 -17.51 9.10
CA ASN A 151 -16.37 -17.43 10.49
C ASN A 151 -17.33 -16.62 11.38
N LYS A 152 -17.91 -15.54 10.86
CA LYS A 152 -18.94 -14.77 11.57
C LYS A 152 -20.18 -15.61 11.85
N GLN A 153 -20.65 -16.38 10.87
CA GLN A 153 -21.78 -17.29 11.05
C GLN A 153 -21.51 -18.35 12.12
N GLU A 154 -20.31 -18.94 12.15
CA GLU A 154 -19.91 -19.89 13.18
C GLU A 154 -19.84 -19.25 14.57
N LEU A 155 -19.30 -18.02 14.65
CA LEU A 155 -19.29 -17.25 15.90
C LEU A 155 -20.70 -16.99 16.42
N ASP A 156 -21.63 -16.60 15.55
CA ASP A 156 -23.03 -16.34 15.91
C ASP A 156 -23.73 -17.62 16.41
N LYS A 157 -23.45 -18.78 15.79
CA LYS A 157 -23.93 -20.09 16.28
C LYS A 157 -23.41 -20.42 17.68
N VAL A 158 -22.11 -20.24 17.92
CA VAL A 158 -21.51 -20.48 19.25
C VAL A 158 -22.06 -19.50 20.29
N ASN A 159 -22.23 -18.23 19.91
CA ASN A 159 -22.79 -17.21 20.79
C ASN A 159 -24.24 -17.53 21.16
N TRP A 160 -25.04 -18.01 20.21
CA TRP A 160 -26.40 -18.48 20.48
C TRP A 160 -26.42 -19.64 21.47
N LYS A 161 -25.55 -20.64 21.30
CA LYS A 161 -25.40 -21.75 22.27
C LYS A 161 -24.99 -21.24 23.65
N LEU A 162 -24.06 -20.29 23.72
CA LEU A 162 -23.65 -19.70 25.00
C LEU A 162 -24.80 -18.97 25.68
N PHE A 163 -25.60 -18.23 24.91
CA PHE A 163 -26.79 -17.53 25.39
C PHE A 163 -27.83 -18.51 25.95
N THR A 164 -28.14 -19.61 25.25
CA THR A 164 -29.08 -20.62 25.75
C THR A 164 -28.58 -21.30 27.02
N HIS A 165 -27.29 -21.65 27.10
CA HIS A 165 -26.70 -22.19 28.32
C HIS A 165 -26.78 -21.22 29.50
N ARG A 166 -26.56 -19.92 29.27
CA ARG A 166 -26.70 -18.89 30.32
C ARG A 166 -28.13 -18.84 30.85
N LEU A 167 -29.14 -18.87 29.97
CA LEU A 167 -30.54 -18.87 30.39
C LEU A 167 -30.91 -20.14 31.17
N ALA A 168 -30.42 -21.30 30.75
CA ALA A 168 -30.66 -22.56 31.46
C ALA A 168 -30.08 -22.52 32.89
N LEU A 169 -28.87 -21.99 33.07
CA LEU A 169 -28.25 -21.84 34.39
C LEU A 169 -29.05 -20.89 35.30
N ILE A 170 -29.55 -19.78 34.75
CA ILE A 170 -30.42 -18.85 35.50
C ILE A 170 -31.70 -19.57 35.93
N PHE A 171 -32.33 -20.33 35.03
CA PHE A 171 -33.54 -21.09 35.33
C PHE A 171 -33.32 -22.13 36.43
N LEU A 172 -32.23 -22.91 36.36
CA LEU A 172 -31.87 -23.88 37.40
C LEU A 172 -31.61 -23.21 38.75
N PHE A 173 -30.97 -22.03 38.75
CA PHE A 173 -30.76 -21.24 39.96
C PHE A 173 -32.08 -20.81 40.59
N LEU A 174 -33.04 -20.32 39.79
CA LEU A 174 -34.37 -19.94 40.29
C LEU A 174 -35.13 -21.14 40.88
N LEU A 175 -35.06 -22.31 40.24
CA LEU A 175 -35.65 -23.54 40.78
C LEU A 175 -35.00 -23.95 42.11
N TYR A 176 -33.68 -23.86 42.22
CA TYR A 176 -32.95 -24.16 43.45
C TYR A 176 -33.38 -23.24 44.60
N VAL A 177 -33.47 -21.94 44.35
CA VAL A 177 -33.96 -20.96 45.35
C VAL A 177 -35.40 -21.29 45.76
N LYS A 178 -36.29 -21.60 44.81
CA LYS A 178 -37.68 -21.99 45.11
C LYS A 178 -37.80 -23.28 45.93
N MET A 179 -36.84 -24.18 45.86
CA MET A 179 -36.82 -25.41 46.67
C MET A 179 -36.29 -25.17 48.09
N LEU A 180 -35.57 -24.06 48.31
CA LEU A 180 -34.94 -23.70 49.58
C LEU A 180 -35.83 -22.86 50.51
N PHE A 181 -36.81 -22.14 49.95
CA PHE A 181 -37.75 -21.25 50.64
C PHE A 181 -39.19 -21.71 50.40
#